data_AF-A0A7S0DTT4-F1
#
_entry.id   AF-A0A7S0DTT4-F1
#
_cell.length_a   1.000
_cell.length_b   1.000
_cell.length_c   1.000
_cell.angle_alpha   90.00
_cell.angle_beta   90.00
_cell.angle_gamma   90.00
#
_symmetry.space_group_name_H-M   'P 1'
#
loop_
_entity.id
_entity.type
_entity.pdbx_description
1 polymer ?
#
loop_
_entity_poly.entity_id
_entity_poly.type
_entity_poly.pdbx_seq_one_letter_code
_entity_poly.pdbx_strand_id
1 'polypeptide(L)'
;VWRNAGCTLERVLEFIRDKAQIIIHVDLPQTLRFLLKDTHYRNLFETGSSGGLQSLRERTKWEKRLFEGLYDGSSAFDRVKYGVCNIVQDIEGIRSCHGYGKSYMVLKEVRLRTTFSDQDTSARNCVLATCQHYAHVLETYDTQELRAVAEVASGRKPWGCPSTMIHRYKEVQIHGPVRLDRHVECLCVHPDDLDSDPGLSDVLERFSKKHRINVIEIEIDPESLSDRPGHFFW
;
A
#
# COMPACT_ATOMS: atom_id res chain seq x y z
N VAL A 1 -12.66 23.56 0.20
CA VAL A 1 -12.59 22.23 0.87
C VAL A 1 -12.16 22.36 2.33
N TRP A 2 -10.98 22.91 2.60
CA TRP A 2 -10.35 22.98 3.93
C TRP A 2 -11.25 23.52 5.07
N ARG A 3 -11.87 24.69 4.89
CA ARG A 3 -12.76 25.29 5.91
C ARG A 3 -13.95 24.40 6.28
N ASN A 4 -14.56 23.72 5.31
CA ASN A 4 -15.72 22.84 5.55
C ASN A 4 -15.31 21.55 6.28
N ALA A 5 -14.12 21.03 5.98
CA ALA A 5 -13.53 19.89 6.66
C ALA A 5 -12.91 20.23 8.03
N GLY A 6 -12.91 21.51 8.45
CA GLY A 6 -12.26 21.95 9.69
C GLY A 6 -10.77 21.59 9.76
N CYS A 7 -10.12 21.53 8.60
CA CYS A 7 -8.71 21.18 8.45
C CYS A 7 -7.99 22.31 7.73
N THR A 8 -6.67 22.35 7.83
CA THR A 8 -5.83 23.26 7.04
C THR A 8 -4.99 22.45 6.06
N LEU A 9 -4.49 23.12 5.01
CA LEU A 9 -3.59 22.48 4.05
C LEU A 9 -2.33 21.96 4.77
N GLU A 10 -1.80 22.74 5.71
CA GLU A 10 -0.61 22.40 6.49
C GLU A 10 -0.84 21.11 7.28
N ARG A 11 -1.99 20.98 7.95
CA ARG A 11 -2.32 19.78 8.72
C ARG A 11 -2.49 18.54 7.83
N VAL A 12 -3.04 18.71 6.63
CA VAL A 12 -3.09 17.63 5.64
C VAL A 12 -1.69 17.23 5.19
N LEU A 13 -0.85 18.19 4.81
CA LEU A 13 0.52 17.90 4.39
C LEU A 13 1.35 17.27 5.52
N GLU A 14 1.20 17.70 6.77
CA GLU A 14 1.82 17.07 7.95
C GLU A 14 1.33 15.64 8.15
N PHE A 15 0.03 15.40 8.05
CA PHE A 15 -0.53 14.05 8.10
C PHE A 15 0.07 13.16 7.01
N ILE A 16 0.11 13.63 5.76
CA ILE A 16 0.69 12.87 4.64
C ILE A 16 2.18 12.64 4.87
N ARG A 17 2.90 13.64 5.36
CA ARG A 17 4.35 13.58 5.64
C ARG A 17 4.68 12.58 6.73
N ASP A 18 3.91 12.53 7.82
CA ASP A 18 4.31 11.87 9.07
C ASP A 18 3.45 10.67 9.48
N LYS A 19 2.19 10.58 9.04
CA LYS A 19 1.17 9.71 9.64
C LYS A 19 0.41 8.82 8.68
N ALA A 20 0.24 9.22 7.41
CA ALA A 20 -0.42 8.38 6.42
C ALA A 20 0.27 7.01 6.37
N GLN A 21 -0.49 5.92 6.31
CA GLN A 21 0.13 4.60 6.29
C GLN A 21 0.72 4.32 4.91
N ILE A 22 1.90 3.70 4.87
CA ILE A 22 2.45 3.09 3.66
C ILE A 22 2.25 1.60 3.83
N ILE A 23 1.51 0.98 2.92
CA ILE A 23 1.15 -0.42 2.99
C ILE A 23 1.60 -1.19 1.76
N ILE A 24 1.80 -2.49 1.91
CA ILE A 24 2.00 -3.42 0.80
C ILE A 24 0.91 -4.48 0.90
N HIS A 25 0.01 -4.51 -0.09
CA HIS A 25 -0.96 -5.59 -0.26
C HIS A 25 -0.27 -6.91 -0.59
N VAL A 26 -0.72 -7.98 0.03
CA VAL A 26 -0.14 -9.32 -0.06
C VAL A 26 -1.22 -10.39 -0.09
N ASP A 27 -1.09 -11.33 -1.03
CA ASP A 27 -1.87 -12.57 -1.04
C ASP A 27 -1.20 -13.55 -0.07
N LEU A 28 -1.76 -13.69 1.14
CA LEU A 28 -1.15 -14.51 2.18
C LEU A 28 -1.14 -16.01 1.87
N PRO A 29 -2.23 -16.62 1.35
CA PRO A 29 -2.24 -18.02 0.94
C PRO A 29 -1.06 -18.36 0.00
N GLN A 30 -0.77 -17.48 -0.96
CA GLN A 30 0.33 -17.67 -1.91
C GLN A 30 1.71 -17.34 -1.32
N THR A 31 1.82 -16.25 -0.53
CA THR A 31 3.14 -15.65 -0.24
C THR A 31 3.67 -15.92 1.15
N LEU A 32 2.82 -16.18 2.15
CA LEU A 32 3.24 -16.18 3.55
C LEU A 32 4.31 -17.23 3.88
N ARG A 33 4.22 -18.42 3.26
CA ARG A 33 5.21 -19.50 3.45
C ARG A 33 6.59 -19.12 2.91
N PHE A 34 6.68 -18.24 1.91
CA PHE A 34 7.93 -17.69 1.41
C PHE A 34 8.44 -16.58 2.33
N LEU A 35 7.56 -15.66 2.74
CA LEU A 35 7.90 -14.60 3.68
C LEU A 35 8.42 -15.16 5.01
N LEU A 36 7.85 -16.27 5.51
CA LEU A 36 8.32 -16.99 6.69
C LEU A 36 9.75 -17.52 6.54
N LYS A 37 10.21 -17.85 5.33
CA LYS A 37 11.59 -18.31 5.08
C LYS A 37 12.55 -17.15 4.85
N ASP A 38 12.05 -16.02 4.38
CA ASP A 38 12.85 -14.84 4.10
C ASP A 38 13.14 -13.99 5.35
N THR A 39 13.97 -12.99 5.15
CA THR A 39 14.26 -11.89 6.07
C THR A 39 13.80 -10.54 5.49
N HIS A 40 13.56 -10.48 4.18
CA HIS A 40 13.20 -9.28 3.45
C HIS A 40 11.94 -9.51 2.60
N TYR A 41 11.16 -8.46 2.40
CA TYR A 41 10.18 -8.41 1.33
C TYR A 41 10.90 -8.18 -0.01
N ARG A 42 10.57 -9.01 -1.00
CA ARG A 42 11.27 -9.12 -2.28
C ARG A 42 10.47 -8.46 -3.40
N ASN A 43 11.15 -7.86 -4.36
CA ASN A 43 10.52 -7.31 -5.56
C ASN A 43 10.51 -8.33 -6.72
N LEU A 44 9.82 -7.97 -7.82
CA LEU A 44 9.71 -8.80 -9.02
C LEU A 44 11.07 -9.23 -9.62
N PHE A 45 12.12 -8.41 -9.51
CA PHE A 45 13.45 -8.76 -10.03
C PHE A 45 14.14 -9.84 -9.21
N GLU A 46 13.77 -10.00 -7.95
CA GLU A 46 14.30 -11.02 -7.05
C GLU A 46 13.51 -12.33 -7.13
N THR A 47 12.19 -12.26 -7.30
CA THR A 47 11.29 -13.43 -7.27
C THR A 47 10.94 -13.99 -8.64
N GLY A 48 11.01 -13.17 -9.69
CA GLY A 48 10.49 -13.52 -11.02
C GLY A 48 8.95 -13.55 -11.10
N SER A 49 8.25 -13.24 -10.01
CA SER A 49 6.78 -13.22 -9.94
C SER A 49 6.26 -12.03 -9.14
N SER A 50 5.05 -11.58 -9.47
CA SER A 50 4.32 -10.53 -8.74
C SER A 50 2.82 -10.74 -8.88
N GLY A 51 2.03 -10.14 -7.99
CA GLY A 51 0.57 -10.05 -8.14
C GLY A 51 0.11 -9.13 -9.29
N GLY A 52 1.01 -8.26 -9.80
CA GLY A 52 0.76 -7.43 -10.97
C GLY A 52 1.49 -7.93 -12.23
N LEU A 53 1.77 -7.01 -13.17
CA LEU A 53 2.46 -7.33 -14.43
C LEU A 53 3.84 -7.98 -14.18
N GLN A 54 4.00 -9.22 -14.65
CA GLN A 54 5.20 -10.05 -14.48
C GLN A 54 6.25 -9.81 -15.60
N SER A 55 6.41 -8.57 -16.06
CA SER A 55 7.36 -8.22 -17.11
C SER A 55 8.52 -7.40 -16.55
N LEU A 56 9.69 -8.03 -16.43
CA LEU A 56 10.94 -7.35 -16.03
C LEU A 56 11.29 -6.21 -17.00
N ARG A 57 11.01 -6.39 -18.30
CA ARG A 57 11.27 -5.38 -19.33
C ARG A 57 10.41 -4.14 -19.11
N GLU A 58 9.12 -4.31 -18.88
CA GLU A 58 8.22 -3.16 -18.65
C GLU A 58 8.53 -2.49 -17.31
N ARG A 59 8.79 -3.28 -16.26
CA ARG A 59 9.20 -2.75 -14.96
C ARG A 59 10.48 -1.93 -15.05
N THR A 60 11.48 -2.41 -15.80
CA THR A 60 12.73 -1.67 -16.06
C THR A 60 12.46 -0.35 -16.78
N LYS A 61 11.59 -0.34 -17.81
CA LYS A 61 11.22 0.89 -18.52
C LYS A 61 10.52 1.90 -17.61
N TRP A 62 9.64 1.42 -16.73
CA TRP A 62 8.96 2.29 -15.77
C TRP A 62 9.95 2.90 -14.79
N GLU A 63 10.77 2.09 -14.12
CA GLU A 63 11.79 2.60 -13.19
C GLU A 63 12.78 3.55 -13.87
N LYS A 64 13.20 3.26 -15.11
CA LYS A 64 14.06 4.16 -15.88
C LYS A 64 13.41 5.51 -16.18
N ARG A 65 12.09 5.52 -16.49
CA ARG A 65 11.32 6.75 -16.70
C ARG A 65 11.16 7.54 -15.39
N LEU A 66 10.83 6.87 -14.30
CA LEU A 66 10.51 7.49 -13.02
C LEU A 66 11.76 8.06 -12.32
N PHE A 67 12.90 7.39 -12.47
CA PHE A 67 14.12 7.67 -11.72
C PHE A 67 15.33 7.95 -12.62
N GLU A 68 15.08 8.35 -13.87
CA GLU A 68 16.12 8.77 -14.83
C GLU A 68 17.30 7.78 -14.98
N GLY A 69 16.99 6.48 -14.93
CA GLY A 69 18.00 5.41 -15.07
C GLY A 69 18.83 5.13 -13.82
N LEU A 70 18.47 5.66 -12.64
CA LEU A 70 19.15 5.41 -11.36
C LEU A 70 19.40 3.92 -11.06
N TYR A 71 18.56 3.03 -11.60
CA TYR A 71 18.61 1.58 -11.36
C TYR A 71 19.22 0.75 -12.51
N ASP A 72 19.74 1.37 -13.58
CA ASP A 72 20.19 0.64 -14.78
C ASP A 72 21.37 -0.32 -14.48
N GLY A 73 22.19 -0.03 -13.46
CA GLY A 73 23.30 -0.88 -13.00
C GLY A 73 23.11 -1.50 -11.62
N SER A 74 21.95 -1.31 -10.99
CA SER A 74 21.70 -1.74 -9.61
C SER A 74 21.32 -3.22 -9.54
N SER A 75 21.72 -3.89 -8.45
CA SER A 75 21.27 -5.25 -8.17
C SER A 75 19.75 -5.29 -7.96
N ALA A 76 19.11 -6.44 -8.22
CA ALA A 76 17.68 -6.64 -7.97
C ALA A 76 17.27 -6.25 -6.54
N PHE A 77 18.14 -6.53 -5.56
CA PHE A 77 17.95 -6.24 -4.15
C PHE A 77 17.88 -4.74 -3.84
N ASP A 78 18.62 -3.90 -4.57
CA ASP A 78 18.68 -2.45 -4.36
C ASP A 78 17.54 -1.70 -5.06
N ARG A 79 16.86 -2.36 -6.01
CA ARG A 79 15.70 -1.80 -6.72
C ARG A 79 14.52 -1.58 -5.78
N VAL A 80 13.64 -0.68 -6.20
CA VAL A 80 12.46 -0.28 -5.41
C VAL A 80 11.53 -1.46 -5.13
N LYS A 81 10.80 -1.36 -4.02
CA LYS A 81 9.63 -2.20 -3.72
C LYS A 81 8.40 -1.35 -3.96
N TYR A 82 7.32 -1.98 -4.39
CA TYR A 82 6.07 -1.28 -4.71
C TYR A 82 5.07 -1.47 -3.59
N GLY A 83 4.44 -0.39 -3.17
CA GLY A 83 3.36 -0.36 -2.20
C GLY A 83 2.39 0.77 -2.54
N VAL A 84 1.54 1.12 -1.58
CA VAL A 84 0.51 2.15 -1.74
C VAL A 84 0.40 2.97 -0.46
N CYS A 85 0.10 4.26 -0.60
CA CYS A 85 -0.22 5.11 0.53
C CYS A 85 -1.70 4.93 0.87
N ASN A 86 -2.00 4.35 2.04
CA ASN A 86 -3.35 4.31 2.59
C ASN A 86 -3.73 5.69 3.14
N ILE A 87 -3.93 6.63 2.22
CA ILE A 87 -4.07 8.08 2.47
C ILE A 87 -5.34 8.43 3.24
N VAL A 88 -6.34 7.54 3.23
CA VAL A 88 -7.60 7.68 3.98
C VAL A 88 -7.70 6.73 5.17
N GLN A 89 -6.63 6.00 5.50
CA GLN A 89 -6.59 5.06 6.62
C GLN A 89 -7.74 4.04 6.62
N ASP A 90 -8.13 3.57 5.44
CA ASP A 90 -9.14 2.50 5.35
C ASP A 90 -8.60 1.23 6.03
N ILE A 91 -9.39 0.66 6.94
CA ILE A 91 -9.04 -0.55 7.70
C ILE A 91 -8.99 -1.79 6.82
N GLU A 92 -9.64 -1.78 5.65
CA GLU A 92 -9.56 -2.83 4.63
C GLU A 92 -8.38 -2.61 3.66
N GLY A 93 -7.56 -1.60 3.92
CA GLY A 93 -6.51 -1.12 3.01
C GLY A 93 -7.11 -0.45 1.77
N ILE A 94 -6.37 -0.45 0.66
CA ILE A 94 -6.86 0.14 -0.60
C ILE A 94 -7.58 -0.92 -1.44
N ARG A 95 -8.92 -0.85 -1.51
CA ARG A 95 -9.76 -1.87 -2.18
C ARG A 95 -9.46 -2.03 -3.67
N SER A 96 -9.15 -0.95 -4.39
CA SER A 96 -8.74 -1.01 -5.80
C SER A 96 -7.40 -1.74 -6.04
N CYS A 97 -6.67 -2.06 -4.96
CA CYS A 97 -5.44 -2.85 -4.98
C CYS A 97 -5.63 -4.30 -4.51
N HIS A 98 -6.85 -4.75 -4.19
CA HIS A 98 -7.12 -6.12 -3.72
C HIS A 98 -6.71 -7.21 -4.71
N GLY A 99 -6.56 -6.88 -6.00
CA GLY A 99 -5.98 -7.78 -7.00
C GLY A 99 -4.52 -8.18 -6.72
N TYR A 100 -3.82 -7.44 -5.85
CA TYR A 100 -2.47 -7.77 -5.37
C TYR A 100 -2.48 -8.56 -4.05
N GLY A 101 -3.66 -8.81 -3.47
CA GLY A 101 -3.88 -9.37 -2.15
C GLY A 101 -4.83 -8.51 -1.32
N LYS A 102 -5.67 -9.14 -0.48
CA LYS A 102 -6.62 -8.43 0.40
C LYS A 102 -6.01 -8.09 1.75
N SER A 103 -5.11 -8.94 2.23
CA SER A 103 -4.28 -8.67 3.40
C SER A 103 -3.15 -7.70 3.05
N TYR A 104 -2.60 -7.01 4.05
CA TYR A 104 -1.52 -6.05 3.79
C TYR A 104 -0.58 -5.89 4.99
N MET A 105 0.67 -5.54 4.69
CA MET A 105 1.66 -5.15 5.70
C MET A 105 1.67 -3.63 5.85
N VAL A 106 1.56 -3.13 7.07
CA VAL A 106 1.81 -1.71 7.37
C VAL A 106 3.29 -1.51 7.61
N LEU A 107 3.88 -0.50 6.95
CA LEU A 107 5.32 -0.25 7.00
C LEU A 107 5.69 0.89 7.95
N LYS A 108 6.83 0.72 8.63
CA LYS A 108 7.49 1.70 9.49
C LYS A 108 8.95 1.90 9.08
N GLU A 109 9.54 3.02 9.48
CA GLU A 109 10.95 3.36 9.21
C GLU A 109 11.36 3.38 7.71
N VAL A 110 10.39 3.41 6.78
CA VAL A 110 10.66 3.46 5.31
C VAL A 110 10.41 4.83 4.69
N ARG A 111 9.67 5.69 5.38
CA ARG A 111 9.02 6.89 4.86
C ARG A 111 9.96 7.96 4.26
N LEU A 112 11.18 8.08 4.77
CA LEU A 112 12.17 9.03 4.23
C LEU A 112 12.85 8.55 2.94
N ARG A 113 12.65 7.28 2.57
CA ARG A 113 13.20 6.67 1.36
C ARG A 113 12.10 6.20 0.42
N THR A 114 11.00 6.97 0.33
CA THR A 114 9.89 6.66 -0.57
C THR A 114 9.63 7.77 -1.59
N THR A 115 9.35 7.38 -2.82
CA THR A 115 8.71 8.23 -3.82
C THR A 115 7.22 7.90 -3.84
N PHE A 116 6.38 8.92 -3.85
CA PHE A 116 4.94 8.80 -3.98
C PHE A 116 4.50 9.20 -5.38
N SER A 117 3.40 8.61 -5.84
CA SER A 117 2.74 8.93 -7.10
C SER A 117 1.25 9.16 -6.85
N ASP A 118 0.65 10.05 -7.63
CA ASP A 118 -0.79 10.32 -7.58
C ASP A 118 -1.66 9.17 -8.11
N GLN A 119 -1.03 8.20 -8.78
CA GLN A 119 -1.66 7.05 -9.42
C GLN A 119 -0.65 5.89 -9.65
N ASP A 120 -1.11 4.83 -10.33
CA ASP A 120 -0.27 3.76 -10.89
C ASP A 120 0.87 4.31 -11.76
N THR A 121 2.13 4.00 -11.42
CA THR A 121 3.28 4.56 -12.14
C THR A 121 3.55 3.94 -13.50
N SER A 122 2.80 2.90 -13.92
CA SER A 122 2.78 2.47 -15.32
C SER A 122 2.22 3.55 -16.24
N ALA A 123 1.32 4.41 -15.74
CA ALA A 123 0.79 5.55 -16.45
C ALA A 123 1.87 6.60 -16.74
N ARG A 124 1.89 7.13 -17.97
CA ARG A 124 2.95 8.05 -18.43
C ARG A 124 2.88 9.44 -17.80
N ASN A 125 1.72 9.86 -17.32
CA ASN A 125 1.45 11.19 -16.80
C ASN A 125 1.32 11.23 -15.27
N CYS A 126 1.85 10.22 -14.56
CA CYS A 126 1.91 10.27 -13.10
C CYS A 126 2.76 11.45 -12.63
N VAL A 127 2.38 12.02 -11.49
CA VAL A 127 3.07 13.11 -10.81
C VAL A 127 3.76 12.54 -9.57
N LEU A 128 5.06 12.78 -9.44
CA LEU A 128 5.87 12.22 -8.36
C LEU A 128 6.10 13.23 -7.25
N ALA A 129 6.08 12.75 -6.00
CA ALA A 129 6.35 13.54 -4.80
C ALA A 129 7.26 12.79 -3.82
N THR A 130 7.87 13.56 -2.91
CA THR A 130 8.43 13.00 -1.67
C THR A 130 7.43 13.22 -0.54
N CYS A 131 7.59 12.54 0.60
CA CYS A 131 6.74 12.79 1.76
C CYS A 131 6.82 14.25 2.26
N GLN A 132 7.96 14.93 2.05
CA GLN A 132 8.18 16.32 2.45
C GLN A 132 7.58 17.33 1.46
N HIS A 133 7.47 16.97 0.18
CA HIS A 133 7.02 17.84 -0.89
C HIS A 133 5.89 17.16 -1.66
N TYR A 134 4.68 17.20 -1.07
CA TYR A 134 3.51 16.48 -1.58
C TYR A 134 2.43 17.41 -2.18
N ALA A 135 2.56 18.73 -2.01
CA ALA A 135 1.50 19.68 -2.33
C ALA A 135 1.02 19.61 -3.80
N HIS A 136 1.93 19.42 -4.75
CA HIS A 136 1.60 19.32 -6.18
C HIS A 136 0.97 17.98 -6.58
N VAL A 137 1.23 16.90 -5.84
CA VAL A 137 0.47 15.65 -5.99
C VAL A 137 -0.92 15.80 -5.39
N LEU A 138 -1.04 16.49 -4.25
CA LEU A 138 -2.34 16.78 -3.64
C LEU A 138 -3.23 17.64 -4.55
N GLU A 139 -2.64 18.50 -5.38
CA GLU A 139 -3.37 19.31 -6.38
C GLU A 139 -4.06 18.46 -7.45
N THR A 140 -3.59 17.23 -7.70
CA THR A 140 -4.22 16.33 -8.68
C THR A 140 -5.47 15.63 -8.14
N TYR A 141 -5.74 15.76 -6.84
CA TYR A 141 -6.87 15.11 -6.18
C TYR A 141 -8.15 15.86 -6.48
N ASP A 142 -9.24 15.14 -6.69
CA ASP A 142 -10.54 15.78 -6.84
C ASP A 142 -11.16 16.22 -5.50
N THR A 143 -12.33 16.85 -5.58
CA THR A 143 -13.01 17.39 -4.40
C THR A 143 -13.41 16.31 -3.40
N GLN A 144 -13.74 15.09 -3.84
CA GLN A 144 -14.11 13.99 -2.95
C GLN A 144 -12.86 13.48 -2.22
N GLU A 145 -11.78 13.21 -2.96
CA GLU A 145 -10.51 12.75 -2.40
C GLU A 145 -9.96 13.76 -1.38
N LEU A 146 -9.96 15.05 -1.72
CA LEU A 146 -9.50 16.12 -0.82
C LEU A 146 -10.32 16.21 0.47
N ARG A 147 -11.64 16.00 0.40
CA ARG A 147 -12.50 15.99 1.59
C ARG A 147 -12.18 14.79 2.49
N ALA A 148 -12.08 13.61 1.90
CA ALA A 148 -11.77 12.38 2.64
C ALA A 148 -10.45 12.50 3.41
N VAL A 149 -9.38 12.92 2.73
CA VAL A 149 -8.06 13.09 3.36
C VAL A 149 -8.09 14.19 4.43
N ALA A 150 -8.82 15.28 4.21
CA ALA A 150 -8.97 16.35 5.21
C ALA A 150 -9.72 15.90 6.47
N GLU A 151 -10.73 15.05 6.35
CA GLU A 151 -11.47 14.49 7.49
C GLU A 151 -10.61 13.54 8.35
N VAL A 152 -9.78 12.73 7.69
CA VAL A 152 -8.81 11.86 8.38
C VAL A 152 -7.72 12.70 9.05
N ALA A 153 -7.09 13.61 8.31
CA ALA A 153 -6.02 14.46 8.85
C ALA A 153 -6.49 15.40 9.98
N SER A 154 -7.74 15.85 9.96
CA SER A 154 -8.33 16.63 11.05
C SER A 154 -8.65 15.80 12.30
N GLY A 155 -8.70 14.47 12.18
CA GLY A 155 -9.12 13.56 13.25
C GLY A 155 -10.63 13.46 13.41
N ARG A 156 -11.43 14.03 12.48
CA ARG A 156 -12.90 13.85 12.46
C ARG A 156 -13.30 12.42 12.11
N LYS A 157 -12.43 11.73 11.36
CA LYS A 157 -12.54 10.32 11.00
C LYS A 157 -11.28 9.59 11.49
N PRO A 158 -11.16 9.35 12.81
CA PRO A 158 -9.94 8.78 13.40
C PRO A 158 -9.69 7.33 13.00
N TRP A 159 -10.73 6.63 12.54
CA TRP A 159 -10.68 5.27 12.01
C TRP A 159 -10.59 5.23 10.48
N GLY A 160 -10.27 6.36 9.87
CA GLY A 160 -10.19 6.50 8.42
C GLY A 160 -11.56 6.62 7.74
N CYS A 161 -11.52 6.51 6.42
CA CYS A 161 -12.69 6.47 5.57
C CYS A 161 -12.53 5.41 4.47
N PRO A 162 -13.62 4.95 3.83
CA PRO A 162 -13.55 3.97 2.76
C PRO A 162 -12.64 4.43 1.60
N SER A 163 -11.75 3.54 1.17
CA SER A 163 -10.81 3.74 0.06
C SER A 163 -11.52 3.85 -1.29
N THR A 164 -12.80 3.51 -1.36
CA THR A 164 -13.66 3.78 -2.52
C THR A 164 -13.88 5.26 -2.79
N MET A 165 -13.60 6.13 -1.83
CA MET A 165 -13.58 7.59 -2.05
C MET A 165 -12.29 8.08 -2.73
N ILE A 166 -11.35 7.17 -3.01
CA ILE A 166 -10.12 7.45 -3.74
C ILE A 166 -10.22 6.83 -5.13
N HIS A 167 -10.21 7.68 -6.16
CA HIS A 167 -10.40 7.25 -7.55
C HIS A 167 -9.17 6.54 -8.11
N ARG A 168 -7.97 7.03 -7.77
CA ARG A 168 -6.69 6.42 -8.16
C ARG A 168 -5.89 6.15 -6.92
N TYR A 169 -5.51 4.89 -6.71
CA TYR A 169 -4.65 4.54 -5.59
C TYR A 169 -3.31 5.29 -5.70
N LYS A 170 -2.77 5.70 -4.55
CA LYS A 170 -1.59 6.57 -4.49
C LYS A 170 -0.35 5.69 -4.34
N GLU A 171 0.27 5.31 -5.45
CA GLU A 171 1.36 4.34 -5.46
C GLU A 171 2.61 4.88 -4.73
N VAL A 172 3.36 3.98 -4.11
CA VAL A 172 4.60 4.30 -3.38
C VAL A 172 5.72 3.37 -3.82
N GLN A 173 6.84 3.93 -4.25
CA GLN A 173 8.10 3.21 -4.45
C GLN A 173 8.98 3.37 -3.21
N ILE A 174 9.37 2.25 -2.61
CA ILE A 174 10.25 2.19 -1.44
C ILE A 174 11.66 1.86 -1.91
N HIS A 175 12.57 2.82 -1.78
CA HIS A 175 13.96 2.68 -2.22
C HIS A 175 14.76 1.83 -1.22
N GLY A 176 15.56 0.88 -1.73
CA GLY A 176 16.37 -0.01 -0.90
C GLY A 176 15.61 -1.18 -0.25
N PRO A 177 16.23 -1.93 0.66
CA PRO A 177 15.69 -3.18 1.19
C PRO A 177 14.63 -3.00 2.27
N VAL A 178 13.61 -3.86 2.26
CA VAL A 178 12.54 -3.91 3.25
C VAL A 178 12.69 -5.17 4.10
N ARG A 179 13.49 -5.08 5.16
CA ARG A 179 13.56 -6.10 6.23
C ARG A 179 12.22 -6.27 6.94
N LEU A 180 11.74 -7.49 7.03
CA LEU A 180 10.45 -7.82 7.66
C LEU A 180 10.46 -7.50 9.15
N ASP A 181 11.51 -7.89 9.87
CA ASP A 181 11.65 -7.72 11.34
C ASP A 181 11.84 -6.27 11.80
N ARG A 182 12.10 -5.35 10.87
CA ARG A 182 12.40 -3.94 11.15
C ARG A 182 11.37 -3.00 10.58
N HIS A 183 10.98 -3.21 9.32
CA HIS A 183 10.19 -2.24 8.57
C HIS A 183 8.71 -2.61 8.48
N VAL A 184 8.30 -3.81 8.92
CA VAL A 184 6.88 -4.14 9.04
C VAL A 184 6.45 -3.87 10.46
N GLU A 185 5.43 -3.03 10.61
CA GLU A 185 4.84 -2.70 11.91
C GLU A 185 3.84 -3.77 12.34
N CYS A 186 2.90 -4.07 11.46
CA CYS A 186 1.90 -5.12 11.64
C CYS A 186 1.54 -5.74 10.28
N LEU A 187 0.97 -6.94 10.35
CA LEU A 187 0.33 -7.62 9.24
C LEU A 187 -1.18 -7.62 9.49
N CYS A 188 -1.92 -6.93 8.63
CA CYS A 188 -3.37 -6.94 8.62
C CYS A 188 -3.87 -8.09 7.75
N VAL A 189 -4.70 -8.97 8.30
CA VAL A 189 -5.14 -10.22 7.67
C VAL A 189 -6.63 -10.13 7.37
N HIS A 190 -6.98 -10.29 6.10
CA HIS A 190 -8.36 -10.36 5.68
C HIS A 190 -8.93 -11.76 5.98
N PRO A 191 -10.17 -11.89 6.49
CA PRO A 191 -10.74 -13.20 6.85
C PRO A 191 -10.83 -14.16 5.65
N ASP A 192 -11.14 -13.68 4.44
CA ASP A 192 -11.08 -14.52 3.22
C ASP A 192 -9.76 -15.29 3.05
N ASP A 193 -8.62 -14.72 3.45
CA ASP A 193 -7.33 -15.42 3.35
C ASP A 193 -7.26 -16.57 4.36
N LEU A 194 -7.78 -16.37 5.58
CA LEU A 194 -7.88 -17.41 6.63
C LEU A 194 -8.84 -18.53 6.22
N ASP A 195 -9.98 -18.18 5.63
CA ASP A 195 -11.00 -19.14 5.19
C ASP A 195 -10.51 -19.97 3.99
N SER A 196 -9.69 -19.39 3.12
CA SER A 196 -9.18 -20.05 1.91
C SER A 196 -8.05 -21.04 2.15
N ASP A 197 -7.28 -20.90 3.24
CA ASP A 197 -6.17 -21.79 3.61
C ASP A 197 -6.21 -22.12 5.11
N PRO A 198 -6.81 -23.26 5.51
CA PRO A 198 -6.88 -23.68 6.91
C PRO A 198 -5.51 -23.84 7.60
N GLY A 199 -4.44 -24.02 6.83
CA GLY A 199 -3.08 -24.10 7.35
C GLY A 199 -2.43 -22.74 7.57
N LEU A 200 -3.06 -21.64 7.15
CA LEU A 200 -2.47 -20.30 7.20
C LEU A 200 -2.25 -19.81 8.63
N SER A 201 -3.14 -20.16 9.57
CA SER A 201 -3.06 -19.72 10.96
C SER A 201 -1.77 -20.17 11.67
N ASP A 202 -1.32 -21.42 11.47
CA ASP A 202 -0.03 -21.91 12.01
C ASP A 202 1.15 -21.12 11.41
N VAL A 203 1.11 -20.90 10.10
CA VAL A 203 2.17 -20.17 9.39
C VAL A 203 2.21 -18.71 9.84
N LEU A 204 1.06 -18.08 10.07
CA LEU A 204 0.93 -16.73 10.62
C LEU A 204 1.52 -16.62 12.01
N GLU A 205 1.21 -17.56 12.91
CA GLU A 205 1.75 -17.56 14.27
C GLU A 205 3.28 -17.67 14.25
N ARG A 206 3.83 -18.55 13.42
CA ARG A 206 5.27 -18.72 13.26
C ARG A 206 5.93 -17.49 12.63
N PHE A 207 5.28 -16.88 11.64
CA PHE A 207 5.74 -15.65 11.00
C PHE A 207 5.80 -14.49 12.00
N SER A 208 4.71 -14.31 12.74
CA SER A 208 4.58 -13.31 13.81
C SER A 208 5.69 -13.46 14.84
N LYS A 209 5.90 -14.69 15.37
CA LYS A 209 6.97 -14.96 16.35
C LYS A 209 8.37 -14.73 15.78
N LYS A 210 8.66 -15.21 14.57
CA LYS A 210 9.98 -15.10 13.94
C LYS A 210 10.38 -13.64 13.73
N HIS A 211 9.45 -12.83 13.21
CA HIS A 211 9.72 -11.46 12.81
C HIS A 211 9.33 -10.42 13.88
N ARG A 212 8.66 -10.84 14.96
CA ARG A 212 8.12 -9.97 16.02
C ARG A 212 7.14 -8.93 15.45
N ILE A 213 6.24 -9.41 14.59
CA ILE A 213 5.22 -8.61 13.91
C ILE A 213 3.85 -8.94 14.50
N ASN A 214 3.09 -7.91 14.87
CA ASN A 214 1.71 -8.09 15.31
C ASN A 214 0.82 -8.48 14.12
N VAL A 215 -0.04 -9.47 14.32
CA VAL A 215 -1.07 -9.85 13.35
C VAL A 215 -2.40 -9.27 13.82
N ILE A 216 -3.06 -8.54 12.93
CA ILE A 216 -4.34 -7.87 13.20
C ILE A 216 -5.34 -8.41 12.18
N GLU A 217 -6.47 -8.92 12.62
CA GLU A 217 -7.54 -9.31 11.71
C GLU A 217 -8.31 -8.06 11.26
N ILE A 218 -8.60 -7.98 9.97
CA ILE A 218 -9.37 -6.88 9.39
C ILE A 218 -10.83 -7.10 9.73
N GLU A 219 -11.41 -6.14 10.44
CA GLU A 219 -12.86 -6.09 10.67
C GLU A 219 -13.54 -5.61 9.38
N ILE A 220 -14.37 -6.45 8.78
CA ILE A 220 -15.11 -6.11 7.56
C ILE A 220 -16.44 -5.46 7.97
N ASP A 221 -16.69 -4.26 7.45
CA ASP A 221 -18.00 -3.63 7.57
C ASP A 221 -19.03 -4.44 6.76
N PRO A 222 -20.11 -4.97 7.37
CA PRO A 222 -21.15 -5.70 6.65
C PRO A 222 -21.78 -4.92 5.49
N GLU A 223 -21.79 -3.59 5.55
CA GLU A 223 -22.31 -2.73 4.47
C GLU A 223 -21.38 -2.69 3.24
N SER A 224 -20.10 -3.06 3.37
CA SER A 224 -19.18 -3.15 2.23
C SER A 224 -19.42 -4.40 1.35
N LEU A 225 -20.21 -5.36 1.84
CA LEU A 225 -20.58 -6.58 1.11
C LEU A 225 -21.71 -6.37 0.09
N SER A 226 -22.51 -5.31 0.23
CA SER A 226 -23.66 -5.05 -0.67
C SER A 226 -23.29 -4.47 -2.04
N ASP A 227 -22.04 -4.04 -2.24
CA ASP A 227 -21.53 -3.54 -3.52
C ASP A 227 -20.96 -4.64 -4.44
N ARG A 228 -21.09 -5.93 -4.08
CA ARG A 228 -20.77 -7.02 -5.01
C ARG A 228 -21.84 -7.04 -6.11
N PRO A 229 -21.53 -6.80 -7.40
CA PRO A 229 -22.46 -7.13 -8.45
C PRO A 229 -22.70 -8.64 -8.37
N GLY A 230 -23.96 -9.03 -8.12
CA GLY A 230 -24.39 -10.41 -8.19
C GLY A 230 -24.07 -10.95 -9.59
N HIS A 231 -22.97 -11.70 -9.71
CA HIS A 231 -22.72 -12.52 -10.88
C HIS A 231 -23.74 -13.65 -10.85
N PHE A 232 -24.90 -13.40 -11.47
CA PHE A 232 -25.75 -14.46 -11.98
C PHE A 232 -24.93 -15.25 -13.00
N PHE A 233 -24.67 -16.52 -12.69
CA PHE A 233 -24.16 -17.50 -13.61
C PHE A 233 -25.20 -17.74 -14.72
N TRP A 234 -24.76 -17.70 -15.97
CA TRP A 234 -25.28 -18.51 -17.07
C TRP A 234 -24.10 -19.19 -17.74
#